data_AF-A0A962DXT9-F1
#
_entry.id   AF-A0A962DXT9-F1
#
_cell.length_a   1.000
_cell.length_b   1.000
_cell.length_c   1.000
_cell.angle_alpha   90.00
_cell.angle_beta   90.00
_cell.angle_gamma   90.00
#
_symmetry.space_group_name_H-M   'P 1'
#
loop_
_entity.id
_entity.type
_entity.pdbx_description
1 polymer ?
#
loop_
_entity_poly.entity_id
_entity_poly.type
_entity_poly.pdbx_seq_one_letter_code
_entity_poly.pdbx_strand_id
1 'polypeptide(L)'
;KPCEVIVALGREGREQARIDAEKYPHTAKMADSLKSEASQAAYRRRKAIVEAPNGWIKSVLGFRQFSLRGIEKVRAEWKLVCLAMNLRRMAAWA
;
A
#
# COMPACT_ATOMS: atom_id res chain seq x y z
N LYS A 1 3.92 -0.48 19.11
CA LYS A 1 2.46 -0.73 19.18
C LYS A 1 2.07 -1.56 17.97
N PRO A 2 1.23 -2.60 18.09
CA PRO A 2 0.64 -3.25 16.93
C PRO A 2 -0.03 -2.17 16.08
N CYS A 3 0.30 -2.12 14.79
CA CYS A 3 -0.35 -1.19 13.87
C CYS A 3 -1.62 -1.88 13.38
N GLU A 4 -2.78 -1.26 13.58
CA GLU A 4 -4.02 -1.76 13.04
C GLU A 4 -3.94 -1.71 11.51
N VAL A 5 -3.96 -2.88 10.87
CA VAL A 5 -3.77 -2.99 9.43
C VAL A 5 -5.10 -2.75 8.74
N ILE A 6 -5.23 -1.64 8.03
CA ILE A 6 -6.40 -1.33 7.19
C ILE A 6 -6.12 -1.79 5.76
N VAL A 7 -6.85 -2.81 5.30
CA VAL A 7 -6.70 -3.41 3.97
C VAL A 7 -7.83 -2.93 3.07
N ALA A 8 -7.49 -2.51 1.84
CA ALA A 8 -8.49 -2.16 0.85
C ALA A 8 -9.27 -3.40 0.42
N LEU A 9 -10.59 -3.32 0.39
CA LEU A 9 -11.43 -4.37 -0.18
C LEU A 9 -11.55 -4.24 -1.70
N GLY A 10 -11.69 -5.37 -2.38
CA GLY A 10 -11.92 -5.42 -3.82
C GLY A 10 -13.15 -4.61 -4.23
N ARG A 11 -13.06 -3.96 -5.39
CA ARG A 11 -14.18 -3.25 -6.01
C ARG A 11 -14.38 -3.77 -7.41
N GLU A 12 -15.64 -3.96 -7.79
CA GLU A 12 -16.05 -4.26 -9.16
C GLU A 12 -16.71 -3.00 -9.73
N GLY A 13 -16.02 -2.33 -10.64
CA GLY A 13 -16.44 -1.01 -11.12
C GLY A 13 -16.48 0.04 -9.99
N ARG A 14 -17.65 0.63 -9.75
CA ARG A 14 -17.87 1.62 -8.67
C ARG A 14 -18.40 1.00 -7.38
N GLU A 15 -18.77 -0.28 -7.39
CA GLU A 15 -19.40 -0.97 -6.26
C GLU A 15 -18.37 -1.79 -5.47
N GLN A 16 -18.67 -2.01 -4.19
CA GLN A 16 -17.88 -2.93 -3.37
C GLN A 16 -18.21 -4.36 -3.79
N ALA A 17 -17.19 -5.21 -3.92
CA ALA A 17 -17.42 -6.62 -4.23
C ALA A 17 -18.32 -7.25 -3.15
N ARG A 18 -19.25 -8.12 -3.56
CA ARG A 18 -20.08 -8.87 -2.60
C ARG A 18 -19.19 -9.79 -1.77
N ILE A 19 -19.34 -9.73 -0.44
CA ILE A 19 -18.54 -10.51 0.49
C ILE A 19 -19.41 -11.63 1.05
N ASP A 20 -19.04 -12.87 0.77
CA ASP A 20 -19.56 -14.04 1.46
C ASP A 20 -18.89 -14.15 2.85
N ALA A 21 -19.65 -13.85 3.89
CA ALA A 21 -19.14 -13.82 5.26
C ALA A 21 -18.85 -15.22 5.82
N GLU A 22 -19.53 -16.26 5.34
CA GLU A 22 -19.30 -17.64 5.77
C GLU A 22 -17.98 -18.16 5.18
N LYS A 23 -17.74 -17.87 3.90
CA LYS A 23 -16.51 -18.27 3.21
C LYS A 23 -15.31 -17.39 3.57
N TYR A 24 -15.53 -16.09 3.83
CA TYR A 24 -14.46 -15.11 4.05
C TYR A 24 -14.67 -14.25 5.31
N PRO A 25 -14.60 -14.84 6.52
CA PRO A 25 -14.90 -14.15 7.76
C PRO A 25 -13.94 -12.98 8.07
N HIS A 26 -12.68 -13.06 7.64
CA HIS A 26 -11.71 -11.96 7.83
C HIS A 26 -11.99 -10.76 6.92
N THR A 27 -12.46 -11.02 5.69
CA THR A 27 -12.84 -9.98 4.74
C THR A 27 -14.09 -9.25 5.23
N ALA A 28 -15.07 -9.99 5.77
CA ALA A 28 -16.26 -9.40 6.40
C ALA A 28 -15.89 -8.51 7.60
N LYS A 29 -15.00 -8.98 8.49
CA LYS A 29 -14.50 -8.17 9.62
C LYS A 29 -13.78 -6.89 9.16
N MET A 30 -13.00 -6.95 8.08
CA MET A 30 -12.37 -5.76 7.49
C MET A 30 -13.40 -4.81 6.87
N ALA A 31 -14.47 -5.33 6.28
CA ALA A 31 -15.56 -4.52 5.76
C ALA A 31 -16.25 -3.74 6.87
N ASP A 32 -16.47 -4.37 8.01
CA ASP A 32 -17.04 -3.72 9.19
C ASP A 32 -16.09 -2.68 9.79
N SER A 33 -14.79 -2.98 9.91
CA SER A 33 -13.83 -2.02 10.45
C SER A 33 -13.69 -0.76 9.58
N LEU A 34 -13.81 -0.90 8.25
CA LEU A 34 -13.79 0.19 7.27
C LEU A 34 -15.05 1.09 7.31
N LYS A 35 -16.13 0.69 7.99
CA LYS A 35 -17.32 1.55 8.18
C LYS A 35 -17.07 2.68 9.17
N SER A 36 -16.12 2.52 10.10
CA SER A 36 -15.82 3.54 11.09
C SER A 36 -15.19 4.80 10.48
N GLU A 37 -15.55 5.98 11.01
CA GLU A 37 -15.00 7.26 10.55
C GLU A 37 -13.47 7.33 10.71
N ALA A 38 -12.94 6.76 11.80
CA ALA A 38 -11.51 6.71 12.07
C ALA A 38 -10.75 5.91 10.99
N SER A 39 -11.23 4.69 10.65
CA SER A 39 -10.62 3.88 9.60
C SER A 39 -10.72 4.55 8.23
N GLN A 40 -11.86 5.18 7.92
CA GLN A 40 -12.02 5.92 6.66
C GLN A 40 -11.07 7.12 6.57
N ALA A 41 -10.91 7.88 7.66
CA ALA A 41 -9.98 9.01 7.71
C ALA A 41 -8.53 8.55 7.53
N ALA A 42 -8.12 7.49 8.23
CA ALA A 42 -6.80 6.87 8.08
C ALA A 42 -6.56 6.37 6.65
N TYR A 43 -7.55 5.69 6.07
CA TYR A 43 -7.47 5.19 4.70
C TYR A 43 -7.38 6.32 3.66
N ARG A 44 -8.14 7.40 3.83
CA ARG A 44 -8.04 8.61 2.98
C ARG A 44 -6.66 9.24 3.05
N ARG A 45 -6.09 9.37 4.26
CA ARG A 45 -4.75 9.94 4.47
C ARG A 45 -3.65 9.13 3.76
N ARG A 46 -3.79 7.80 3.71
CA ARG A 46 -2.82 6.92 3.04
C ARG A 46 -2.63 7.27 1.56
N LYS A 47 -3.71 7.65 0.87
CA LYS A 47 -3.65 8.03 -0.55
C LYS A 47 -2.67 9.17 -0.80
N ALA A 48 -2.74 10.23 0.01
CA ALA A 48 -1.86 11.39 -0.17
C ALA A 48 -0.38 11.08 0.11
N ILE A 49 -0.12 10.16 1.05
CA ILE A 49 1.25 9.86 1.51
C ILE A 49 1.97 8.89 0.57
N VAL A 50 1.27 7.83 0.13
CA VAL A 50 1.92 6.64 -0.46
C VAL A 50 1.87 6.64 -1.99
N GLU A 51 0.86 7.28 -2.60
CA GLU A 51 0.69 7.22 -4.06
C GLU A 51 1.81 7.95 -4.81
N ALA A 52 2.26 9.11 -4.33
CA ALA A 52 3.32 9.86 -4.99
C ALA A 52 4.68 9.12 -4.99
N PRO A 53 5.20 8.61 -3.85
CA PRO A 53 6.41 7.77 -3.84
C PRO A 53 6.28 6.54 -4.75
N ASN A 54 5.14 5.85 -4.72
CA ASN A 54 4.92 4.68 -5.57
C ASN A 54 4.92 5.04 -7.06
N GLY A 55 4.32 6.17 -7.44
CA GLY A 55 4.35 6.68 -8.81
C GLY A 55 5.77 7.02 -9.26
N TRP A 56 6.56 7.66 -8.40
CA TRP A 56 7.96 7.99 -8.69
C TRP A 56 8.83 6.74 -8.83
N ILE A 57 8.71 5.78 -7.92
CA ILE A 57 9.43 4.50 -8.01
C ILE A 57 9.14 3.82 -9.35
N LYS A 58 7.88 3.80 -9.79
CA LYS A 58 7.47 3.13 -11.04
C LYS A 58 7.83 3.89 -12.31
N SER A 59 7.70 5.21 -12.33
CA SER A 59 7.81 6.01 -13.55
C SER A 59 9.13 6.78 -13.65
N VAL A 60 9.73 7.16 -12.53
CA VAL A 60 10.96 7.97 -12.47
C VAL A 60 12.20 7.10 -12.22
N LEU A 61 12.08 6.08 -11.35
CA LEU A 61 13.15 5.08 -11.16
C LEU A 61 13.01 3.87 -12.09
N GLY A 62 11.84 3.67 -12.70
CA GLY A 62 11.59 2.53 -13.60
C GLY A 62 11.48 1.16 -12.90
N PHE A 63 11.36 1.13 -11.57
CA PHE A 63 11.28 -0.13 -10.82
C PHE A 63 9.88 -0.74 -10.94
N ARG A 64 9.75 -1.81 -11.72
CA ARG A 64 8.46 -2.48 -12.03
C ARG A 64 8.38 -3.92 -11.53
N GLN A 65 9.51 -4.55 -11.24
CA GLN A 65 9.59 -5.94 -10.79
C GLN A 65 10.75 -6.12 -9.82
N PHE A 66 10.62 -7.09 -8.92
CA PHE A 66 11.73 -7.52 -8.07
C PHE A 66 12.60 -8.52 -8.84
N SER A 67 13.91 -8.38 -8.66
CA SER A 67 14.91 -9.25 -9.27
C SER A 67 15.13 -10.51 -8.44
N LEU A 68 14.94 -10.41 -7.12
CA LEU A 68 15.17 -11.50 -6.17
C LEU A 68 13.86 -12.19 -5.75
N ARG A 69 13.98 -13.47 -5.39
CA ARG A 69 12.87 -14.27 -4.82
C ARG A 69 13.10 -14.51 -3.32
N GLY A 70 12.01 -14.56 -2.56
CA GLY A 70 12.01 -14.76 -1.11
C GLY A 70 11.88 -13.45 -0.32
N ILE A 71 11.11 -13.48 0.77
CA ILE A 71 10.70 -12.29 1.54
C ILE A 71 11.91 -11.48 2.01
N GLU A 72 12.93 -12.13 2.56
CA GLU A 72 14.12 -11.44 3.08
C GLU A 72 14.90 -10.71 1.98
N LYS A 73 15.08 -11.33 0.82
CA LYS A 73 15.78 -10.73 -0.32
C LYS A 73 14.97 -9.59 -0.94
N VAL A 74 13.66 -9.78 -1.12
CA VAL A 74 12.73 -8.74 -1.61
C VAL A 74 12.72 -7.52 -0.67
N ARG A 75 12.75 -7.74 0.65
CA ARG A 75 12.87 -6.65 1.64
C ARG A 75 14.17 -5.87 1.48
N ALA A 76 15.30 -6.56 1.23
CA ALA A 76 16.58 -5.90 1.00
C ALA A 76 16.56 -5.06 -0.30
N GLU A 77 16.07 -5.63 -1.40
CA GLU A 77 15.91 -4.92 -2.67
C GLU A 77 15.01 -3.68 -2.51
N TRP A 78 13.89 -3.81 -1.79
CA TRP A 78 12.99 -2.69 -1.52
C TRP A 78 13.66 -1.55 -0.71
N LYS A 79 14.52 -1.88 0.26
CA LYS A 79 15.28 -0.87 1.01
C LYS A 79 16.22 -0.08 0.09
N LEU A 80 16.88 -0.75 -0.86
CA LEU A 80 17.75 -0.09 -1.84
C LEU A 80 16.97 0.83 -2.77
N VAL A 81 15.80 0.40 -3.25
CA VAL A 81 14.90 1.24 -4.07
C VAL A 81 14.47 2.49 -3.30
N CYS A 82 14.05 2.33 -2.04
CA CYS A 82 13.68 3.45 -1.18
C CYS A 82 14.86 4.41 -0.95
N LEU A 83 16.07 3.89 -0.71
CA LEU A 83 17.29 4.69 -0.56
C LEU A 83 17.56 5.52 -1.83
N ALA A 84 17.56 4.89 -2.99
CA ALA A 84 17.79 5.57 -4.27
C ALA A 84 16.76 6.70 -4.51
N MET A 85 15.48 6.44 -4.21
CA MET A 85 14.43 7.46 -4.29
C MET A 85 14.71 8.65 -3.35
N ASN A 86 15.06 8.38 -2.10
CA ASN A 86 15.33 9.42 -1.10
C ASN A 86 16.54 10.27 -1.50
N LEU A 87 17.63 9.63 -1.93
CA LEU A 87 18.83 10.32 -2.40
C LEU A 87 18.53 11.23 -3.59
N ARG A 88 17.77 10.74 -4.59
CA ARG A 88 17.38 11.54 -5.74
C ARG A 88 16.52 12.75 -5.35
N ARG A 89 15.63 12.58 -4.37
CA ARG A 89 14.79 13.68 -3.87
C ARG A 89 15.61 14.73 -3.13
N MET A 90 16.57 14.30 -2.31
CA MET A 90 17.49 15.21 -1.62
C MET A 90 18.37 15.98 -2.61
N ALA A 91 18.90 15.31 -3.64
CA ALA A 91 19.72 15.94 -4.66
C ALA A 91 18.95 16.97 -5.51
N ALA A 92 17.65 16.78 -5.72
CA ALA A 92 16.82 17.77 -6.43
C ALA A 92 16.47 19.00 -5.59
N TRP A 93 16.75 18.97 -4.28
CA TRP A 93 16.53 20.07 -3.33
C TRP A 93 17.84 20.74 -2.88
N ALA A 94 18.98 20.23 -3.36
CA ALA A 94 20.31 20.82 -3.20
C ALA A 94 20.63 21.69 -4.41
#